data_AF-A0A7S2BHZ3-F1
#
_entry.id   AF-A0A7S2BHZ3-F1
#
_cell.length_a   1.000
_cell.length_b   1.000
_cell.length_c   1.000
_cell.angle_alpha   90.00
_cell.angle_beta   90.00
_cell.angle_gamma   90.00
#
_symmetry.space_group_name_H-M   'P 1'
#
loop_
_entity.id
_entity.type
_entity.pdbx_description
1 polymer ?
#
loop_
_entity_poly.entity_id
_entity_poly.type
_entity_poly.pdbx_seq_one_letter_code
_entity_poly.pdbx_strand_id
1 'polypeptide(L)'
;DHQSQGIEFGRQMLLEHKLHATRLQSEVQLLTQEKISSEELVEALLEEISEFEEAVTTLEKEMHDLSRIETEAVGVLDEEGRFELREQKMRLDREFGEMLSKISDRRERLGGLEGKLASLDRARQSKEEELRTLERKLVVLLDEQQRELEGIKRRQEKKGELLLKTSNAIAGDGDLDAIEGGATGNYVGPSQKDKRQAAQLMQSTETLMKFGFMSMSMTYFSSLNMVRAMRNVSATDTVMAALHENASTSSAHVGRGG
;
A
#
# COMPACT_ATOMS: atom_id res chain seq x y z
N ASP A 1 -33.01 23.92 -18.88
CA ASP A 1 -32.91 23.49 -17.47
C ASP A 1 -32.49 22.03 -17.26
N HIS A 2 -32.95 21.04 -18.05
CA HIS A 2 -32.48 19.65 -17.90
C HIS A 2 -30.98 19.45 -18.13
N GLN A 3 -30.37 20.24 -19.03
CA GLN A 3 -28.95 20.12 -19.35
C GLN A 3 -28.03 20.69 -18.25
N SER A 4 -28.47 21.75 -17.55
CA SER A 4 -27.74 22.27 -16.38
C SER A 4 -27.86 21.34 -15.17
N GLN A 5 -29.00 20.67 -15.00
CA GLN A 5 -29.20 19.67 -13.95
C GLN A 5 -28.32 18.44 -14.12
N GLY A 6 -28.15 17.93 -15.36
CA GLY A 6 -27.25 16.81 -15.64
C GLY A 6 -25.79 17.12 -15.34
N ILE A 7 -25.35 18.34 -15.68
CA ILE A 7 -24.00 18.85 -15.40
C ILE A 7 -23.73 18.99 -13.90
N GLU A 8 -24.69 19.55 -13.14
CA GLU A 8 -24.56 19.68 -11.68
C GLU A 8 -24.56 18.31 -10.99
N PHE A 9 -25.41 17.39 -11.43
CA PHE A 9 -25.44 16.01 -10.93
C PHE A 9 -24.11 15.27 -11.19
N GLY A 10 -23.55 15.39 -12.39
CA GLY A 10 -22.24 14.82 -12.72
C GLY A 10 -21.10 15.39 -11.87
N ARG A 11 -21.13 16.70 -11.56
CA ARG A 11 -20.15 17.34 -10.67
C ARG A 11 -20.27 16.82 -9.23
N GLN A 12 -21.49 16.64 -8.73
CA GLN A 12 -21.73 16.12 -7.39
C GLN A 12 -21.24 14.68 -7.24
N MET A 13 -21.56 13.83 -8.23
CA MET A 13 -21.06 12.45 -8.32
C MET A 13 -19.53 12.37 -8.32
N LEU A 14 -18.86 13.23 -9.10
CA LEU A 14 -17.40 13.29 -9.14
C LEU A 14 -16.78 13.71 -7.79
N LEU A 15 -17.41 14.65 -7.10
CA LEU A 15 -16.96 15.09 -5.77
C LEU A 15 -17.10 13.96 -4.75
N GLU A 16 -18.22 13.24 -4.73
CA GLU A 16 -18.42 12.08 -3.86
C GLU A 16 -17.40 10.98 -4.12
N HIS A 17 -17.19 10.61 -5.38
CA HIS A 17 -16.20 9.59 -5.74
C HIS A 17 -14.78 10.01 -5.38
N LYS A 18 -14.43 11.31 -5.50
CA LYS A 18 -13.14 11.83 -5.04
C LYS A 18 -12.99 11.71 -3.53
N LEU A 19 -14.00 12.11 -2.76
CA LEU A 19 -13.97 11.98 -1.30
C LEU A 19 -13.82 10.52 -0.88
N HIS A 20 -14.55 9.62 -1.53
CA HIS A 20 -14.47 8.19 -1.26
C HIS A 20 -13.07 7.61 -1.60
N ALA A 21 -12.49 8.02 -2.74
CA ALA A 21 -11.13 7.64 -3.10
C ALA A 21 -10.09 8.16 -2.09
N THR A 22 -10.19 9.42 -1.64
CA THR A 22 -9.28 9.95 -0.61
C THR A 22 -9.38 9.20 0.71
N ARG A 23 -10.59 8.77 1.08
CA ARG A 23 -10.80 7.97 2.28
C ARG A 23 -10.16 6.59 2.14
N LEU A 24 -10.39 5.89 1.03
CA LEU A 24 -9.77 4.59 0.77
C LEU A 24 -8.25 4.68 0.73
N GLN A 25 -7.67 5.73 0.16
CA GLN A 25 -6.23 5.96 0.18
C GLN A 25 -5.70 6.09 1.62
N SER A 26 -6.37 6.87 2.46
CA SER A 26 -6.01 6.98 3.87
C SER A 26 -6.13 5.64 4.60
N GLU A 27 -7.18 4.85 4.33
CA GLU A 27 -7.37 3.52 4.92
C GLU A 27 -6.25 2.56 4.49
N VAL A 28 -5.88 2.54 3.21
CA VAL A 28 -4.75 1.71 2.70
C VAL A 28 -3.42 2.14 3.32
N GLN A 29 -3.18 3.44 3.50
CA GLN A 29 -1.97 3.95 4.14
C GLN A 29 -1.88 3.52 5.61
N LEU A 30 -2.97 3.64 6.36
CA LEU A 30 -3.01 3.19 7.76
C LEU A 30 -2.78 1.69 7.89
N LEU A 31 -3.43 0.88 7.05
CA LEU A 31 -3.21 -0.57 7.00
C LEU A 31 -1.76 -0.93 6.65
N THR A 32 -1.13 -0.15 5.77
CA THR A 32 0.28 -0.34 5.40
C THR A 32 1.21 -0.02 6.58
N GLN A 33 0.95 1.07 7.30
CA GLN A 33 1.73 1.43 8.48
C GLN A 33 1.57 0.40 9.60
N GLU A 34 0.36 -0.09 9.85
CA GLU A 34 0.11 -1.13 10.84
C GLU A 34 0.77 -2.46 10.46
N LYS A 35 0.79 -2.79 9.16
CA LYS A 35 1.52 -3.95 8.65
C LYS A 35 3.01 -3.83 8.97
N ILE A 36 3.65 -2.71 8.61
CA ILE A 36 5.08 -2.48 8.85
C ILE A 36 5.40 -2.59 10.35
N SER A 37 4.61 -1.95 11.21
CA SER A 37 4.81 -2.05 12.67
C SER A 37 4.66 -3.48 13.18
N SER A 38 3.76 -4.28 12.59
CA SER A 38 3.61 -5.69 12.96
C SER A 38 4.78 -6.56 12.44
N GLU A 39 5.35 -6.23 11.28
CA GLU A 39 6.56 -6.88 10.73
C GLU A 39 7.79 -6.59 11.61
N GLU A 40 7.97 -5.35 12.07
CA GLU A 40 9.05 -4.97 13.00
C GLU A 40 8.97 -5.76 14.32
N LEU A 41 7.76 -5.98 14.84
CA LEU A 41 7.55 -6.80 16.04
C LEU A 41 7.85 -8.28 15.80
N VAL A 42 7.57 -8.80 14.60
CA VAL A 42 7.92 -10.16 14.20
C VAL A 42 9.44 -10.33 14.16
N GLU A 43 10.16 -9.39 13.56
CA GLU A 43 11.62 -9.39 13.49
C GLU A 43 12.26 -9.41 14.89
N ALA A 44 11.78 -8.55 15.79
CA ALA A 44 12.24 -8.52 17.18
C ALA A 44 12.01 -9.85 17.92
N LEU A 45 10.84 -10.49 17.73
CA LEU A 45 10.56 -11.79 18.34
C LEU A 45 11.45 -12.92 17.79
N LEU A 46 11.78 -12.88 16.49
CA LEU A 46 12.68 -13.86 15.88
C LEU A 46 14.11 -13.71 16.41
N GLU A 47 14.58 -12.48 16.61
CA GLU A 47 15.87 -12.21 17.26
C GLU A 47 15.88 -12.76 18.70
N GLU A 48 14.85 -12.45 19.50
CA GLU A 48 14.73 -12.99 20.86
C GLU A 48 14.68 -14.53 20.90
N ILE A 49 13.98 -15.17 19.95
CA ILE A 49 13.96 -16.64 19.86
C ILE A 49 15.36 -17.18 19.54
N SER A 50 16.08 -16.55 18.60
CA SER A 50 17.44 -16.95 18.24
C SER A 50 18.40 -16.85 19.42
N GLU A 51 18.32 -15.77 20.21
CA GLU A 51 19.12 -15.60 21.43
C GLU A 51 18.82 -16.70 22.46
N PHE A 52 17.54 -17.03 22.64
CA PHE A 52 17.14 -18.10 23.55
C PHE A 52 17.59 -19.48 23.06
N GLU A 53 17.51 -19.75 21.76
CA GLU A 53 18.00 -21.00 21.16
C GLU A 53 19.52 -21.13 21.33
N GLU A 54 20.30 -20.06 21.14
CA GLU A 54 21.73 -20.08 21.40
C GLU A 54 22.02 -20.40 22.87
N ALA A 55 21.34 -19.73 23.80
CA ALA A 55 21.48 -20.00 25.23
C ALA A 55 21.05 -21.42 25.64
N VAL A 56 20.06 -22.01 24.95
CA VAL A 56 19.71 -23.43 25.11
C VAL A 56 20.88 -24.32 24.69
N THR A 57 21.51 -24.05 23.54
CA THR A 57 22.68 -24.85 23.11
C THR A 57 23.87 -24.72 24.05
N THR A 58 24.07 -23.58 24.71
CA THR A 58 25.12 -23.44 25.73
C THR A 58 24.81 -24.27 26.97
N LEU A 59 23.56 -24.23 27.44
CA LEU A 59 23.11 -25.04 28.58
C LEU A 59 23.22 -26.54 28.29
N GLU A 60 22.92 -26.99 27.06
CA GLU A 60 23.09 -28.39 26.65
C GLU A 60 24.54 -28.85 26.67
N LYS A 61 25.46 -27.98 26.20
CA LYS A 61 26.90 -28.26 26.24
C LYS A 61 27.40 -28.38 27.68
N GLU A 62 27.03 -27.43 28.54
CA GLU A 62 27.39 -27.47 29.96
C GLU A 62 26.84 -28.72 30.65
N MET A 63 25.59 -29.09 30.37
CA MET A 63 24.99 -30.32 30.90
C MET A 63 25.73 -31.59 30.44
N HIS A 64 26.12 -31.62 29.16
CA HIS A 64 26.91 -32.71 28.61
C HIS A 64 28.29 -32.80 29.26
N ASP A 65 28.95 -31.65 29.46
CA ASP A 65 30.27 -31.58 30.11
C ASP A 65 30.21 -32.03 31.57
N LEU A 66 29.20 -31.59 32.34
CA LEU A 66 28.98 -32.08 33.71
C LEU A 66 28.70 -33.59 33.73
N SER A 67 27.97 -34.10 32.75
CA SER A 67 27.71 -35.55 32.62
C SER A 67 28.94 -36.34 32.25
N ARG A 68 29.80 -35.78 31.39
CA ARG A 68 31.09 -36.38 31.06
C ARG A 68 32.01 -36.41 32.28
N ILE A 69 32.13 -35.30 33.03
CA ILE A 69 32.90 -35.24 34.27
C ILE A 69 32.39 -36.27 35.28
N GLU A 70 31.07 -36.41 35.43
CA GLU A 70 30.48 -37.44 36.30
C GLU A 70 30.96 -38.84 35.92
N THR A 71 30.93 -39.17 34.62
CA THR A 71 31.35 -40.48 34.10
C THR A 71 32.85 -40.73 34.19
N GLU A 72 33.69 -39.72 33.97
CA GLU A 72 35.15 -39.85 34.01
C GLU A 72 35.67 -39.92 35.45
N ALA A 73 34.99 -39.27 36.40
CA ALA A 73 35.38 -39.22 37.79
C ALA A 73 34.64 -40.24 38.69
N VAL A 74 33.95 -41.22 38.07
CA VAL A 74 33.30 -42.33 38.79
C VAL A 74 34.30 -43.05 39.67
N GLY A 75 34.01 -43.10 40.97
CA GLY A 75 34.85 -43.77 41.97
C GLY A 75 36.05 -42.95 42.47
N VAL A 76 36.32 -41.77 41.89
CA VAL A 76 37.36 -40.82 42.34
C VAL A 76 36.75 -39.65 43.10
N LEU A 77 35.53 -39.23 42.73
CA LEU A 77 34.79 -38.18 43.45
C LEU A 77 34.36 -38.65 44.84
N ASP A 78 34.60 -37.78 45.82
CA ASP A 78 34.04 -37.84 47.17
C ASP A 78 32.53 -37.53 47.16
N GLU A 79 31.87 -37.77 48.30
CA GLU A 79 30.42 -37.56 48.41
C GLU A 79 30.01 -36.09 48.27
N GLU A 80 30.90 -35.16 48.67
CA GLU A 80 30.67 -33.72 48.56
C GLU A 80 30.72 -33.27 47.09
N GLY A 81 31.74 -33.68 46.32
CA GLY A 81 31.81 -33.39 44.89
C GLY A 81 30.67 -34.01 44.08
N ARG A 82 30.19 -35.20 44.47
CA ARG A 82 28.98 -35.81 43.86
C ARG A 82 27.71 -35.01 44.15
N PHE A 83 27.59 -34.46 45.36
CA PHE A 83 26.46 -33.63 45.73
C PHE A 83 26.45 -32.32 44.95
N GLU A 84 27.59 -31.63 44.88
CA GLU A 84 27.74 -30.39 44.10
C GLU A 84 27.41 -30.60 42.62
N LEU A 85 27.89 -31.71 42.03
CA LEU A 85 27.62 -32.02 40.62
C LEU A 85 26.13 -32.25 40.35
N ARG A 86 25.43 -32.94 41.26
CA ARG A 86 23.97 -33.10 41.17
C ARG A 86 23.25 -31.77 41.32
N GLU A 87 23.69 -30.90 42.22
CA GLU A 87 23.07 -29.59 42.42
C GLU A 87 23.25 -28.70 41.18
N GLN A 88 24.43 -28.68 40.58
CA GLN A 88 24.69 -27.95 39.33
C GLN A 88 23.83 -28.45 38.18
N LYS A 89 23.72 -29.79 38.01
CA LYS A 89 22.82 -30.39 37.01
C LYS A 89 21.36 -30.00 37.25
N MET A 90 20.88 -30.08 38.50
CA MET A 90 19.53 -29.66 38.84
C MET A 90 19.28 -28.17 38.59
N ARG A 91 20.30 -27.32 38.75
CA ARG A 91 20.21 -25.89 38.40
C ARG A 91 20.09 -25.71 36.89
N LEU A 92 20.97 -26.33 36.11
CA LEU A 92 20.94 -26.25 34.65
C LEU A 92 19.63 -26.81 34.07
N ASP A 93 19.09 -27.90 34.61
CA ASP A 93 17.80 -28.46 34.18
C ASP A 93 16.65 -27.45 34.37
N ARG A 94 16.66 -26.70 35.47
CA ARG A 94 15.65 -25.65 35.72
C ARG A 94 15.83 -24.50 34.72
N GLU A 95 17.05 -24.01 34.55
CA GLU A 95 17.37 -22.93 33.60
C GLU A 95 16.98 -23.33 32.16
N PHE A 96 17.28 -24.57 31.76
CA PHE A 96 16.89 -25.13 30.47
C PHE A 96 15.37 -25.17 30.29
N GLY A 97 14.63 -25.64 31.30
CA GLY A 97 13.17 -25.64 31.28
C GLY A 97 12.57 -24.23 31.18
N GLU A 98 13.15 -23.25 31.89
CA GLU A 98 12.73 -21.85 31.80
C GLU A 98 12.97 -21.27 30.40
N MET A 99 14.10 -21.58 29.77
CA MET A 99 14.42 -21.11 28.41
C MET A 99 13.47 -21.73 27.37
N LEU A 100 13.16 -23.02 27.48
CA LEU A 100 12.16 -23.65 26.61
C LEU A 100 10.77 -23.05 26.78
N SER A 101 10.37 -22.70 28.01
CA SER A 101 9.10 -22.01 28.26
C SER A 101 9.08 -20.63 27.58
N LYS A 102 10.17 -19.86 27.69
CA LYS A 102 10.28 -18.55 27.01
C LYS A 102 10.19 -18.71 25.50
N ILE A 103 10.89 -19.67 24.91
CA ILE A 103 10.83 -19.95 23.45
C ILE A 103 9.39 -20.29 23.04
N SER A 104 8.70 -21.14 23.81
CA SER A 104 7.30 -21.51 23.55
C SER A 104 6.38 -20.27 23.55
N ASP A 105 6.48 -19.44 24.59
CA ASP A 105 5.67 -18.21 24.71
C ASP A 105 5.93 -17.24 23.55
N ARG A 106 7.18 -17.13 23.09
CA ARG A 106 7.55 -16.29 21.94
C ARG A 106 7.01 -16.83 20.63
N ARG A 107 7.10 -18.14 20.41
CA ARG A 107 6.52 -18.80 19.21
C ARG A 107 4.99 -18.67 19.17
N GLU A 108 4.31 -18.73 20.30
CA GLU A 108 2.86 -18.48 20.36
C GLU A 108 2.52 -17.04 19.94
N ARG A 109 3.25 -16.05 20.49
CA ARG A 109 3.08 -14.63 20.08
C ARG A 109 3.38 -14.42 18.60
N LEU A 110 4.41 -15.07 18.08
CA LEU A 110 4.77 -15.04 16.66
C LEU A 110 3.61 -15.54 15.80
N GLY A 111 3.02 -16.70 16.13
CA GLY A 111 1.85 -17.22 15.42
C GLY A 111 0.64 -16.28 15.47
N GLY A 112 0.45 -15.56 16.58
CA GLY A 112 -0.56 -14.50 16.70
C GLY A 112 -0.31 -13.33 15.75
N LEU A 113 0.94 -12.85 15.66
CA LEU A 113 1.34 -11.78 14.74
C LEU A 113 1.27 -12.19 13.27
N GLU A 114 1.65 -13.42 12.93
CA GLU A 114 1.49 -13.99 11.59
C GLU A 114 0.02 -13.99 11.16
N GLY A 115 -0.88 -14.41 12.06
CA GLY A 115 -2.32 -14.33 11.84
C GLY A 115 -2.80 -12.89 11.62
N LYS A 116 -2.29 -11.95 12.42
CA LYS A 116 -2.59 -10.52 12.26
C LYS A 116 -2.09 -9.99 10.91
N LEU A 117 -0.86 -10.28 10.51
CA LEU A 117 -0.29 -9.87 9.22
C LEU A 117 -1.11 -10.42 8.05
N ALA A 118 -1.50 -11.69 8.09
CA ALA A 118 -2.36 -12.29 7.07
C ALA A 118 -3.72 -11.58 6.97
N SER A 119 -4.28 -11.15 8.10
CA SER A 119 -5.54 -10.39 8.12
C SER A 119 -5.39 -8.98 7.56
N LEU A 120 -4.29 -8.28 7.90
CA LEU A 120 -3.97 -6.95 7.40
C LEU A 120 -3.74 -6.97 5.89
N ASP A 121 -3.04 -7.99 5.38
CA ASP A 121 -2.81 -8.14 3.95
C ASP A 121 -4.11 -8.34 3.15
N ARG A 122 -5.02 -9.19 3.65
CA ARG A 122 -6.33 -9.38 3.03
C ARG A 122 -7.15 -8.08 3.05
N ALA A 123 -7.18 -7.38 4.18
CA ALA A 123 -7.89 -6.12 4.31
C ALA A 123 -7.34 -5.05 3.36
N ARG A 124 -6.01 -4.93 3.26
CA ARG A 124 -5.34 -4.01 2.35
C ARG A 124 -5.65 -4.33 0.89
N GLN A 125 -5.57 -5.59 0.49
CA GLN A 125 -5.91 -6.02 -0.88
C GLN A 125 -7.36 -5.69 -1.25
N SER A 126 -8.31 -5.97 -0.36
CA SER A 126 -9.73 -5.61 -0.56
C SER A 126 -9.89 -4.11 -0.79
N LYS A 127 -9.20 -3.28 0.01
CA LYS A 127 -9.26 -1.82 -0.10
C LYS A 127 -8.59 -1.29 -1.38
N GLU A 128 -7.50 -1.90 -1.82
CA GLU A 128 -6.88 -1.59 -3.11
C GLU A 128 -7.79 -1.95 -4.28
N GLU A 129 -8.51 -3.08 -4.22
CA GLU A 129 -9.47 -3.47 -5.25
C GLU A 129 -10.70 -2.55 -5.31
N GLU A 130 -11.22 -2.13 -4.14
CA GLU A 130 -12.25 -1.11 -4.03
C GLU A 130 -11.78 0.20 -4.69
N LEU A 131 -10.55 0.62 -4.41
CA LEU A 131 -9.95 1.82 -4.98
C LEU A 131 -9.80 1.70 -6.51
N ARG A 132 -9.25 0.60 -7.02
CA ARG A 132 -9.14 0.34 -8.48
C ARG A 132 -10.51 0.35 -9.17
N THR A 133 -11.53 -0.15 -8.48
CA THR A 133 -12.90 -0.16 -9.01
C THR A 133 -13.50 1.25 -9.07
N LEU A 134 -13.25 2.08 -8.06
CA LEU A 134 -13.61 3.50 -8.09
C LEU A 134 -12.85 4.27 -9.16
N GLU A 135 -11.55 4.04 -9.31
CA GLU A 135 -10.74 4.68 -10.34
C GLU A 135 -11.28 4.37 -11.74
N ARG A 136 -11.64 3.11 -12.02
CA ARG A 136 -12.30 2.73 -13.29
C ARG A 136 -13.61 3.48 -13.50
N LYS A 137 -14.46 3.58 -12.48
CA LYS A 137 -15.73 4.33 -12.56
C LYS A 137 -15.49 5.82 -12.77
N LEU A 138 -14.49 6.40 -12.11
CA LEU A 138 -14.10 7.80 -12.25
C LEU A 138 -13.62 8.12 -13.67
N VAL A 139 -12.83 7.23 -14.28
CA VAL A 139 -12.37 7.39 -15.67
C VAL A 139 -13.56 7.40 -16.64
N VAL A 140 -14.51 6.47 -16.49
CA VAL A 140 -15.71 6.44 -17.35
C VAL A 140 -16.53 7.72 -17.22
N LEU A 141 -16.73 8.21 -15.99
CA LEU A 141 -17.46 9.46 -15.75
C LEU A 141 -16.71 10.68 -16.32
N LEU A 142 -15.38 10.69 -16.25
CA LEU A 142 -14.57 11.75 -16.86
C LEU A 142 -14.68 11.75 -18.38
N ASP A 143 -14.59 10.58 -19.02
CA ASP A 143 -14.75 10.44 -20.47
C ASP A 143 -16.13 10.91 -20.92
N GLU A 144 -17.18 10.58 -20.16
CA GLU A 144 -18.54 11.01 -20.44
C GLU A 144 -18.68 12.53 -20.32
N GLN A 145 -18.16 13.14 -19.25
CA GLN A 145 -18.16 14.60 -19.11
C GLN A 145 -17.33 15.31 -20.17
N GLN A 146 -16.20 14.72 -20.58
CA GLN A 146 -15.36 15.29 -21.65
C GLN A 146 -16.09 15.26 -22.99
N ARG A 147 -16.78 14.16 -23.32
CA ARG A 147 -17.66 14.08 -24.51
C ARG A 147 -18.80 15.08 -24.46
N GLU A 148 -19.42 15.28 -23.30
CA GLU A 148 -20.46 16.31 -23.13
C GLU A 148 -19.91 17.73 -23.36
N LEU A 149 -18.74 18.04 -22.79
CA LEU A 149 -18.06 19.32 -22.99
C LEU A 149 -17.70 19.57 -24.45
N GLU A 150 -17.15 18.57 -25.14
CA GLU A 150 -16.88 18.65 -26.59
C GLU A 150 -18.17 18.86 -27.39
N GLY A 151 -19.25 18.18 -27.01
CA GLY A 151 -20.58 18.39 -27.60
C GLY A 151 -21.10 19.80 -27.40
N ILE A 152 -20.90 20.39 -26.22
CA ILE A 152 -21.26 21.79 -25.94
C ILE A 152 -20.42 22.74 -26.80
N LYS A 153 -19.10 22.54 -26.87
CA LYS A 153 -18.20 23.35 -27.71
C LYS A 153 -18.61 23.32 -29.17
N ARG A 154 -18.82 22.14 -29.76
CA ARG A 154 -19.30 21.99 -31.15
C ARG A 154 -20.64 22.68 -31.40
N ARG A 155 -21.58 22.62 -30.45
CA ARG A 155 -22.86 23.33 -30.56
C ARG A 155 -22.67 24.85 -30.51
N GLN A 156 -21.76 25.35 -29.68
CA GLN A 156 -21.43 26.78 -29.59
C GLN A 156 -20.70 27.26 -30.85
N GLU A 157 -19.75 26.48 -31.37
CA GLU A 157 -19.06 26.75 -32.64
C GLU A 157 -20.04 26.79 -33.80
N LYS A 158 -20.92 25.79 -33.94
CA LYS A 158 -21.93 25.75 -35.01
C LYS A 158 -22.91 26.93 -34.91
N LYS A 159 -23.32 27.33 -33.70
CA LYS A 159 -24.14 28.54 -33.49
C LYS A 159 -23.37 29.82 -33.83
N GLY A 160 -22.10 29.91 -33.45
CA GLY A 160 -21.21 31.03 -33.80
C GLY A 160 -20.96 31.13 -35.30
N GLU A 161 -20.76 30.00 -35.98
CA GLU A 161 -20.57 29.93 -37.44
C GLU A 161 -21.85 30.27 -38.21
N LEU A 162 -23.02 29.81 -37.73
CA LEU A 162 -24.32 30.24 -38.26
C LEU A 162 -24.50 31.75 -38.12
N LEU A 163 -24.20 32.32 -36.94
CA LEU A 163 -24.25 33.76 -36.73
C LEU A 163 -23.30 34.52 -37.66
N LEU A 164 -22.08 34.01 -37.88
CA LEU A 164 -21.10 34.62 -38.77
C LEU A 164 -21.54 34.54 -40.24
N LYS A 165 -22.17 33.44 -40.66
CA LYS A 165 -22.76 33.30 -41.99
C LYS A 165 -23.97 34.20 -42.18
N THR A 166 -24.82 34.37 -41.16
CA THR A 166 -25.97 35.29 -41.22
C THR A 166 -25.51 36.75 -41.22
N SER A 167 -24.48 37.12 -40.45
CA SER A 167 -23.91 38.47 -40.51
C SER A 167 -23.24 38.76 -41.85
N ASN A 168 -22.55 37.78 -42.46
CA ASN A 168 -21.98 37.94 -43.80
C ASN A 168 -23.04 37.96 -44.90
N ALA A 169 -24.18 37.27 -44.72
CA ALA A 169 -25.30 37.36 -45.65
C ALA A 169 -25.96 38.76 -45.60
N ILE A 170 -26.02 39.40 -44.42
CA ILE A 170 -26.50 40.78 -44.26
C ILE A 170 -25.49 41.81 -44.79
N ALA A 171 -24.18 41.49 -44.79
CA ALA A 171 -23.13 42.37 -45.30
C ALA A 171 -22.78 42.16 -46.79
N GLY A 172 -23.27 41.07 -47.40
CA GLY A 172 -22.89 40.63 -48.75
C GLY A 172 -23.91 40.88 -49.85
N ASP A 173 -25.11 41.36 -49.52
CA ASP A 173 -26.10 41.84 -50.50
C ASP A 173 -26.14 43.37 -50.43
N GLY A 174 -25.39 43.98 -51.34
CA GLY A 174 -25.40 45.42 -51.51
C GLY A 174 -26.67 45.84 -52.24
N ASP A 175 -27.68 46.26 -51.49
CA ASP A 175 -28.63 47.26 -51.96
C ASP A 175 -29.11 48.12 -50.78
N LEU A 176 -28.68 49.38 -50.80
CA LEU A 176 -29.13 50.42 -49.88
C LEU A 176 -30.43 50.97 -50.44
N ASP A 177 -31.55 50.30 -50.18
CA ASP A 177 -32.85 50.98 -50.27
C ASP A 177 -33.79 50.65 -49.12
N ALA A 178 -34.51 51.69 -48.74
CA ALA A 178 -35.27 51.91 -47.52
C ALA A 178 -36.17 50.74 -47.07
N ILE A 179 -35.95 50.21 -45.86
CA ILE A 179 -37.04 49.74 -44.99
C ILE A 179 -36.78 50.13 -43.52
N GLU A 180 -37.46 51.20 -43.13
CA GLU A 180 -37.79 51.60 -41.78
C GLU A 180 -38.69 50.52 -41.15
N GLY A 181 -38.23 49.80 -40.12
CA GLY A 181 -39.07 48.79 -39.46
C GLY A 181 -38.34 47.79 -38.57
N GLY A 182 -38.05 48.21 -37.33
CA GLY A 182 -37.91 47.40 -36.12
C GLY A 182 -37.45 45.93 -36.23
N ALA A 183 -36.17 45.70 -35.94
CA ALA A 183 -35.72 44.49 -35.25
C ALA A 183 -34.32 44.72 -34.67
N THR A 184 -34.24 45.44 -33.55
CA THR A 184 -33.13 45.27 -32.59
C THR A 184 -33.22 43.84 -32.04
N GLY A 185 -32.77 42.87 -32.83
CA GLY A 185 -32.63 41.49 -32.42
C GLY A 185 -31.65 41.46 -31.26
N ASN A 186 -32.19 41.33 -30.04
CA ASN A 186 -31.47 41.18 -28.80
C ASN A 186 -30.36 40.13 -28.98
N TYR A 187 -29.14 40.63 -29.18
CA TYR A 187 -27.93 39.84 -29.34
C TYR A 187 -27.67 39.11 -28.03
N VAL A 188 -28.05 37.85 -27.94
CA VAL A 188 -27.62 36.98 -26.83
C VAL A 188 -26.56 36.05 -27.37
N GLY A 189 -25.29 36.51 -27.33
CA GLY A 189 -24.14 35.61 -27.39
C GLY A 189 -24.23 34.53 -26.30
N PRO A 190 -23.36 33.51 -26.28
CA PRO A 190 -23.38 32.48 -25.25
C PRO A 190 -23.49 33.17 -23.89
N SER A 191 -24.54 32.85 -23.13
CA SER A 191 -24.89 33.67 -21.97
C SER A 191 -23.69 33.70 -21.03
N GLN A 192 -23.49 34.79 -20.27
CA GLN A 192 -22.43 34.81 -19.25
C GLN A 192 -22.52 33.59 -18.30
N LYS A 193 -23.72 33.05 -18.10
CA LYS A 193 -23.98 31.83 -17.33
C LYS A 193 -23.38 30.59 -18.01
N ASP A 194 -23.50 30.47 -19.33
CA ASP A 194 -22.99 29.33 -20.12
C ASP A 194 -21.46 29.31 -20.16
N LYS A 195 -20.83 30.49 -20.31
CA LYS A 195 -19.36 30.63 -20.27
C LYS A 195 -18.80 30.31 -18.89
N ARG A 196 -19.47 30.77 -17.82
CA ARG A 196 -19.07 30.46 -16.43
C ARG A 196 -19.26 28.98 -16.11
N GLN A 197 -20.35 28.36 -16.54
CA GLN A 197 -20.56 26.91 -16.36
C GLN A 197 -19.52 26.08 -17.10
N ALA A 198 -19.19 26.43 -18.35
CA ALA A 198 -18.15 25.74 -19.12
C ALA A 198 -16.75 25.90 -18.48
N ALA A 199 -16.41 27.09 -17.98
CA ALA A 199 -15.14 27.33 -17.29
C ALA A 199 -15.04 26.55 -15.96
N GLN A 200 -16.12 26.50 -15.19
CA GLN A 200 -16.18 25.72 -13.94
C GLN A 200 -16.09 24.22 -14.20
N LEU A 201 -16.73 23.73 -15.27
CA LEU A 201 -16.60 22.33 -15.68
C LEU A 201 -15.17 21.98 -16.05
N MET A 202 -14.53 22.78 -16.91
CA MET A 202 -13.12 22.56 -17.28
C MET A 202 -12.20 22.51 -16.06
N GLN A 203 -12.38 23.42 -15.09
CA GLN A 203 -11.60 23.40 -13.85
C GLN A 203 -11.86 22.14 -13.00
N SER A 204 -13.12 21.68 -12.93
CA SER A 204 -13.48 20.46 -12.20
C SER A 204 -12.90 19.19 -12.85
N THR A 205 -12.92 19.10 -14.19
CA THR A 205 -12.33 18.00 -14.95
C THR A 205 -10.80 18.02 -14.85
N GLU A 206 -10.15 19.19 -14.92
CA GLU A 206 -8.71 19.34 -14.74
C GLU A 206 -8.26 18.90 -13.34
N THR A 207 -8.98 19.32 -12.29
CA THR A 207 -8.67 18.93 -10.91
C THR A 207 -8.83 17.42 -10.70
N LEU A 208 -9.77 16.79 -11.40
CA LEU A 208 -10.04 15.37 -11.24
C LEU A 208 -9.12 14.49 -12.08
N MET A 209 -8.73 14.94 -13.28
CA MET A 209 -7.62 14.34 -14.03
C MET A 209 -6.31 14.42 -13.25
N LYS A 210 -6.02 15.57 -12.61
CA LYS A 210 -4.85 15.71 -11.71
C LYS A 210 -4.94 14.78 -10.50
N PHE A 211 -6.14 14.62 -9.93
CA PHE A 211 -6.36 13.67 -8.83
C PHE A 211 -6.14 12.23 -9.27
N GLY A 212 -6.66 11.82 -10.43
CA GLY A 212 -6.43 10.47 -10.99
C GLY A 212 -4.95 10.22 -11.29
N PHE A 213 -4.22 11.22 -11.79
CA PHE A 213 -2.77 11.11 -11.98
C PHE A 213 -2.02 10.98 -10.64
N MET A 214 -2.38 11.76 -9.63
CA MET A 214 -1.80 11.69 -8.28
C MET A 214 -2.15 10.38 -7.55
N SER A 215 -3.36 9.85 -7.71
CA SER A 215 -3.77 8.58 -7.09
C SER A 215 -3.02 7.39 -7.69
N MET A 216 -2.89 7.38 -9.02
CA MET A 216 -2.20 6.31 -9.73
C MET A 216 -0.69 6.35 -9.46
N SER A 217 -0.09 7.54 -9.42
CA SER A 217 1.34 7.71 -9.08
C SER A 217 1.67 7.42 -7.62
N MET A 218 0.83 7.77 -6.65
CA MET A 218 1.03 7.41 -5.24
C MET A 218 0.93 5.89 -5.02
N THR A 219 -0.04 5.22 -5.66
CA THR A 219 -0.17 3.76 -5.60
C THR A 219 1.01 3.08 -6.29
N TYR A 220 1.44 3.60 -7.46
CA TYR A 220 2.58 3.06 -8.19
C TYR A 220 3.91 3.27 -7.45
N PHE A 221 4.14 4.45 -6.87
CA PHE A 221 5.35 4.74 -6.08
C PHE A 221 5.37 3.98 -4.75
N SER A 222 4.22 3.83 -4.09
CA SER A 222 4.07 2.96 -2.92
C SER A 222 4.38 1.50 -3.26
N SER A 223 3.86 0.98 -4.39
CA SER A 223 4.19 -0.37 -4.87
C SER A 223 5.68 -0.52 -5.21
N LEU A 224 6.33 0.53 -5.72
CA LEU A 224 7.74 0.49 -6.09
C LEU A 224 8.65 0.45 -4.85
N ASN A 225 8.31 1.21 -3.81
CA ASN A 225 9.02 1.17 -2.53
C ASN A 225 8.77 -0.16 -1.81
N MET A 226 7.57 -0.71 -1.87
CA MET A 226 7.26 -2.04 -1.33
C MET A 226 8.00 -3.16 -2.07
N VAL A 227 8.11 -3.10 -3.41
CA VAL A 227 8.92 -4.05 -4.19
C VAL A 227 10.41 -3.91 -3.89
N ARG A 228 10.90 -2.69 -3.63
CA ARG A 228 12.29 -2.46 -3.20
C ARG A 228 12.55 -3.03 -1.80
N ALA A 229 11.61 -2.81 -0.87
CA ALA A 229 11.66 -3.38 0.47
C ALA A 229 11.62 -4.92 0.41
N MET A 230 10.71 -5.51 -0.37
CA MET A 230 10.65 -6.97 -0.55
C MET A 230 11.88 -7.54 -1.24
N ARG A 231 12.46 -6.85 -2.24
CA ARG A 231 13.74 -7.30 -2.83
C ARG A 231 14.90 -7.22 -1.86
N ASN A 232 14.92 -6.23 -0.96
CA ASN A 232 15.93 -6.16 0.09
C ASN A 232 15.74 -7.31 1.09
N VAL A 233 14.51 -7.61 1.51
CA VAL A 233 14.19 -8.74 2.40
C VAL A 233 14.51 -10.09 1.74
N SER A 234 14.14 -10.30 0.48
CA SER A 234 14.51 -11.52 -0.25
C SER A 234 16.03 -11.63 -0.45
N ALA A 235 16.74 -10.51 -0.64
CA ALA A 235 18.19 -10.52 -0.72
C ALA A 235 18.85 -10.85 0.63
N THR A 236 18.31 -10.35 1.75
CA THR A 236 18.79 -10.71 3.09
C THR A 236 18.49 -12.17 3.43
N ASP A 237 17.32 -12.70 3.04
CA ASP A 237 16.98 -14.11 3.22
C ASP A 237 17.90 -15.03 2.40
N THR A 238 18.24 -14.62 1.16
CA THR A 238 19.14 -15.41 0.31
C THR A 238 20.58 -15.37 0.84
N VAL A 239 21.02 -14.23 1.39
CA VAL A 239 22.35 -14.09 2.01
C VAL A 239 22.43 -14.84 3.35
N MET A 240 21.39 -14.77 4.18
CA MET A 240 21.27 -15.57 5.41
C MET A 240 21.26 -17.07 5.11
N ALA A 241 20.48 -17.51 4.13
CA ALA A 241 20.45 -18.91 3.71
C ALA A 241 21.81 -19.38 3.15
N ALA A 242 22.48 -18.56 2.34
CA ALA A 242 23.81 -18.86 1.81
C ALA A 242 24.89 -18.86 2.90
N LEU A 243 24.78 -18.01 3.93
CA LEU A 243 25.65 -18.02 5.10
C LEU A 243 25.43 -19.28 5.95
N HIS A 244 24.18 -19.72 6.12
CA HIS A 244 23.85 -20.98 6.80
C HIS A 244 24.38 -22.20 6.04
N GLU A 245 24.28 -22.20 4.71
CA GLU A 245 24.82 -23.26 3.85
C GLU A 245 26.36 -23.30 3.89
N ASN A 246 27.04 -22.14 3.87
CA ASN A 246 28.50 -22.05 4.02
C ASN A 246 29.00 -22.44 5.42
N ALA A 247 28.23 -22.14 6.47
CA ALA A 247 28.55 -22.58 7.84
C ALA A 247 28.41 -24.10 7.98
N SER A 248 27.38 -24.70 7.37
CA SER A 248 27.17 -26.14 7.38
C SER A 248 28.22 -26.92 6.59
N THR A 249 28.69 -26.37 5.46
CA THR A 249 29.72 -26.99 4.61
C THR A 249 31.14 -26.82 5.16
N SER A 250 31.44 -25.70 5.84
CA SER A 250 32.72 -25.54 6.54
C SER A 250 32.84 -26.47 7.76
N SER A 251 31.73 -26.74 8.45
CA SER A 251 31.69 -27.73 9.54
C SER A 251 31.94 -29.16 9.02
N ALA A 252 31.44 -29.50 7.83
CA ALA A 252 31.64 -30.81 7.22
C ALA A 252 33.08 -31.06 6.69
N HIS A 253 33.88 -30.02 6.41
CA HIS A 253 35.22 -30.18 5.85
C HIS A 253 36.33 -30.36 6.92
N VAL A 254 36.08 -30.00 8.19
CA VAL A 254 37.08 -30.14 9.27
C VAL A 254 37.10 -31.56 9.87
N GLY A 255 36.10 -32.41 9.58
CA GLY A 255 35.96 -33.75 10.15
C GLY A 255 36.63 -34.91 9.40
N ARG A 256 37.40 -34.66 8.33
CA ARG A 256 37.97 -35.74 7.49
C ARG A 256 39.43 -35.50 7.14
N GLY A 257 40.26 -35.43 8.16
CA GLY A 257 41.72 -35.28 8.05
C GLY A 257 42.42 -35.62 9.35
N GLY A 258 42.32 -36.89 9.76
CA GLY A 258 43.01 -37.49 10.90
C GLY A 258 43.08 -39.00 10.70
#